data_AF-A0A9N8YWB9-F1
#
_entry.id   AF-A0A9N8YWB9-F1
#
_cell.length_a   1.000
_cell.length_b   1.000
_cell.length_c   1.000
_cell.angle_alpha   90.00
_cell.angle_beta   90.00
_cell.angle_gamma   90.00
#
_symmetry.space_group_name_H-M   'P 1'
#
loop_
_entity.id
_entity.type
_entity.pdbx_description
1 polymer ?
#
loop_
_entity_poly.entity_id
_entity_poly.type
_entity_poly.pdbx_seq_one_letter_code
_entity_poly.pdbx_strand_id
1 'polypeptide(L)'
;NKFEVTFNCGTTNITLCNKVQNQFEEIGTIITSVLILNSPITVNASFVDFCTALGECDSGSQYITLGGAIPARTIQLQDDDGRIREYPQALVKQFQFDKHPEYSQFDILAMFNSKDTDFWFTGDPQIKSYQQDFLLVALHEIIHGLGFVSNWDDYINYRPEALTPVISTKFNRFLESAFDKYMIYIPTGERISTIITKELDKFTNKSNNQFSSFQNFASKFKASPQYKISLDMMKKAITPFSLGFLPHGYTNASDAVILETSLKPYTEGSSISHVDLTTYNSTSDFLMKFLADQKITLENKTNGNNPIGPKLKLVLETLG
;
A
#
# COMPACT_ATOMS: atom_id res chain seq x y z
N ASN A 1 13.47 16.77 -12.56
CA ASN A 1 12.64 15.65 -12.06
C ASN A 1 12.60 15.77 -10.54
N LYS A 2 11.42 15.72 -9.90
CA LYS A 2 11.26 15.74 -8.41
C LYS A 2 11.14 14.32 -7.83
N PHE A 3 11.67 13.34 -8.55
CA PHE A 3 11.72 11.95 -8.15
C PHE A 3 13.16 11.46 -8.35
N GLU A 4 13.80 11.06 -7.27
CA GLU A 4 15.24 10.77 -7.22
C GLU A 4 15.43 9.34 -6.76
N VAL A 5 16.05 8.51 -7.61
CA VAL A 5 16.22 7.08 -7.33
C VAL A 5 17.69 6.77 -7.11
N THR A 6 18.00 6.24 -5.92
CA THR A 6 19.25 5.52 -5.66
C THR A 6 19.00 4.05 -5.97
N PHE A 7 19.63 3.54 -7.02
CA PHE A 7 19.40 2.18 -7.51
C PHE A 7 20.58 1.27 -7.20
N ASN A 8 20.29 0.09 -6.65
CA ASN A 8 21.25 -0.99 -6.45
C ASN A 8 20.85 -2.24 -7.25
N CYS A 9 21.75 -2.73 -8.09
CA CYS A 9 21.51 -3.92 -8.91
C CYS A 9 22.32 -5.11 -8.36
N GLY A 10 21.64 -6.16 -7.93
CA GLY A 10 22.25 -7.38 -7.38
C GLY A 10 22.68 -8.41 -8.42
N THR A 11 22.48 -8.14 -9.71
CA THR A 11 22.92 -9.01 -10.80
C THR A 11 24.17 -8.46 -11.49
N THR A 12 25.00 -9.35 -12.03
CA THR A 12 26.19 -8.98 -12.82
C THR A 12 25.86 -8.60 -14.26
N ASN A 13 24.61 -8.78 -14.70
CA ASN A 13 24.16 -8.42 -16.05
C ASN A 13 23.90 -6.90 -16.16
N ILE A 14 24.94 -6.16 -16.57
CA ILE A 14 24.90 -4.69 -16.71
C ILE A 14 23.77 -4.23 -17.65
N THR A 15 23.53 -4.92 -18.75
CA THR A 15 22.47 -4.56 -19.70
C THR A 15 21.09 -4.64 -19.04
N LEU A 16 20.85 -5.68 -18.23
CA LEU A 16 19.62 -5.83 -17.47
C LEU A 16 19.50 -4.75 -16.39
N CYS A 17 20.58 -4.46 -15.66
CA CYS A 17 20.60 -3.38 -14.66
C CYS A 17 20.23 -2.03 -15.28
N ASN A 18 20.78 -1.71 -16.46
CA ASN A 18 20.47 -0.46 -17.15
C ASN A 18 18.99 -0.39 -17.56
N LYS A 19 18.40 -1.50 -18.03
CA LYS A 19 16.96 -1.56 -18.34
C LYS A 19 16.10 -1.26 -17.11
N VAL A 20 16.42 -1.89 -15.98
CA VAL A 20 15.71 -1.67 -14.71
C VAL A 20 15.85 -0.22 -14.26
N GLN A 21 17.06 0.33 -14.29
CA GLN A 21 17.32 1.72 -13.91
C GLN A 21 16.54 2.71 -14.78
N ASN A 22 16.53 2.52 -16.10
CA ASN A 22 15.79 3.39 -17.02
C ASN A 22 14.28 3.40 -16.71
N GLN A 23 13.71 2.28 -16.25
CA GLN A 23 12.30 2.25 -15.89
C GLN A 23 11.99 3.00 -14.59
N PHE A 24 12.92 3.04 -13.63
CA PHE A 24 12.77 3.92 -12.48
C PHE A 24 12.80 5.41 -12.86
N GLU A 25 13.58 5.78 -13.88
CA GLU A 25 13.57 7.13 -14.43
C GLU A 25 12.24 7.45 -15.13
N GLU A 26 11.67 6.47 -15.85
CA GLU A 26 10.35 6.57 -16.48
C GLU A 26 9.22 6.70 -15.44
N ILE A 27 9.27 5.94 -14.34
CA ILE A 27 8.35 6.09 -13.20
C ILE A 27 8.40 7.51 -12.64
N GLY A 28 9.60 8.07 -12.45
CA GLY A 28 9.74 9.45 -12.00
C GLY A 28 9.09 10.45 -12.96
N THR A 29 9.20 10.21 -14.27
CA THR A 29 8.55 11.04 -15.29
C THR A 29 7.02 10.91 -15.23
N ILE A 30 6.50 9.69 -15.12
CA ILE A 30 5.05 9.42 -14.98
C ILE A 30 4.49 10.14 -13.75
N ILE A 31 5.11 9.95 -12.57
CA ILE A 31 4.63 10.52 -11.30
C ILE A 31 4.68 12.06 -11.35
N THR A 32 5.80 12.63 -11.79
CA THR A 32 5.95 14.10 -11.82
C THR A 32 5.14 14.80 -12.91
N SER A 33 4.62 14.04 -13.89
CA SER A 33 3.65 14.56 -14.86
C SER A 33 2.22 14.68 -14.30
N VAL A 34 1.94 14.01 -13.17
CA VAL A 34 0.60 13.95 -12.57
C VAL A 34 0.54 14.70 -11.25
N LEU A 35 1.55 14.52 -10.39
CA LEU A 35 1.56 15.08 -9.04
C LEU A 35 2.33 16.40 -8.99
N ILE A 36 1.75 17.37 -8.29
CA ILE A 36 2.46 18.59 -7.93
C ILE A 36 3.26 18.31 -6.65
N LEU A 37 4.56 18.08 -6.81
CA LEU A 37 5.44 17.82 -5.68
C LEU A 37 6.06 19.12 -5.20
N ASN A 38 5.96 19.42 -3.91
CA ASN A 38 6.64 20.55 -3.28
C ASN A 38 8.11 20.23 -3.01
N SER A 39 8.40 19.00 -2.57
CA SER A 39 9.74 18.49 -2.28
C SER A 39 10.05 17.23 -3.10
N PRO A 40 11.32 16.98 -3.48
CA PRO A 40 11.69 15.74 -4.15
C PRO A 40 11.35 14.51 -3.32
N ILE A 41 10.88 13.45 -3.98
CA ILE A 41 10.68 12.12 -3.39
C ILE A 41 11.94 11.29 -3.65
N THR A 42 12.56 10.80 -2.59
CA THR A 42 13.78 9.98 -2.67
C THR A 42 13.46 8.50 -2.49
N VAL A 43 13.93 7.67 -3.40
CA VAL A 43 13.67 6.22 -3.42
C VAL A 43 14.99 5.46 -3.33
N ASN A 44 15.05 4.48 -2.44
CA ASN A 44 16.10 3.47 -2.44
C ASN A 44 15.53 2.19 -3.07
N ALA A 45 15.91 1.92 -4.31
CA ALA A 45 15.40 0.81 -5.09
C ALA A 45 16.48 -0.27 -5.28
N SER A 46 16.10 -1.53 -5.14
CA SER A 46 16.98 -2.67 -5.37
C SER A 46 16.37 -3.71 -6.32
N PHE A 47 17.18 -4.27 -7.21
CA PHE A 47 16.81 -5.42 -8.05
C PHE A 47 17.72 -6.59 -7.72
N VAL A 48 17.23 -7.54 -6.93
CA VAL A 48 18.05 -8.58 -6.26
C VAL A 48 17.34 -9.93 -6.24
N ASP A 49 18.10 -11.00 -6.08
CA ASP A 49 17.57 -12.36 -5.92
C ASP A 49 16.87 -12.49 -4.56
N PHE A 50 15.55 -12.61 -4.55
CA PHE A 50 14.77 -12.73 -3.30
C PHE A 50 15.02 -14.05 -2.58
N CYS A 51 15.36 -15.12 -3.29
CA CYS A 51 15.73 -16.40 -2.68
C CYS A 51 16.99 -16.23 -1.81
N THR A 52 17.98 -15.49 -2.32
CA THR A 52 19.22 -15.22 -1.57
C THR A 52 19.05 -14.11 -0.53
N ALA A 53 18.30 -13.05 -0.84
CA ALA A 53 18.19 -11.86 0.00
C ALA A 53 17.15 -12.01 1.13
N LEU A 54 16.04 -12.70 0.88
CA LEU A 54 14.87 -12.79 1.77
C LEU A 54 14.52 -14.24 2.15
N GLY A 55 15.12 -15.24 1.50
CA GLY A 55 14.73 -16.64 1.66
C GLY A 55 13.44 -17.02 0.91
N GLU A 56 12.93 -16.11 0.06
CA GLU A 56 11.74 -16.32 -0.77
C GLU A 56 12.15 -16.94 -2.10
N CYS A 57 12.30 -18.26 -2.11
CA CYS A 57 12.63 -19.02 -3.32
C CYS A 57 11.36 -19.53 -4.01
N ASP A 58 11.40 -19.66 -5.34
CA ASP A 58 10.35 -20.40 -6.05
C ASP A 58 10.30 -21.85 -5.51
N SER A 59 9.18 -22.17 -4.88
CA SER A 59 8.91 -23.48 -4.28
C SER A 59 8.03 -24.35 -5.18
N GLY A 60 7.80 -23.94 -6.43
CA GLY A 60 6.83 -24.56 -7.32
C GLY A 60 5.38 -24.24 -6.96
N SER A 61 5.16 -23.22 -6.12
CA SER A 61 3.83 -22.66 -5.83
C SER A 61 3.44 -21.64 -6.91
N GLN A 62 2.14 -21.49 -7.16
CA GLN A 62 1.62 -20.74 -8.32
C GLN A 62 1.89 -19.22 -8.31
N TYR A 63 2.47 -18.66 -7.25
CA TYR A 63 2.65 -17.23 -7.09
C TYR A 63 4.06 -16.92 -6.59
N ILE A 64 4.80 -16.13 -7.36
CA ILE A 64 6.11 -15.58 -7.00
C ILE A 64 5.96 -14.09 -6.68
N THR A 65 6.63 -13.63 -5.63
CA THR A 65 6.73 -12.19 -5.32
C THR A 65 7.58 -11.51 -6.40
N LEU A 66 6.97 -10.59 -7.16
CA LEU A 66 7.65 -9.84 -8.22
C LEU A 66 8.44 -8.66 -7.66
N GLY A 67 7.91 -8.02 -6.61
CA GLY A 67 8.52 -6.90 -5.93
C GLY A 67 7.62 -6.39 -4.81
N GLY A 68 8.08 -5.33 -4.17
CA GLY A 68 7.37 -4.65 -3.09
C GLY A 68 7.98 -3.28 -2.84
N ALA A 69 7.15 -2.30 -2.47
CA ALA A 69 7.66 -1.06 -1.91
C ALA A 69 6.83 -0.59 -0.71
N ILE A 70 7.52 0.07 0.22
CA ILE A 70 6.95 0.58 1.46
C ILE A 70 7.46 2.01 1.71
N PRO A 71 6.72 2.82 2.48
CA PRO A 71 7.30 4.02 3.08
C PRO A 71 8.56 3.65 3.86
N ALA A 72 9.69 4.27 3.53
CA ALA A 72 10.94 4.09 4.28
C ALA A 72 10.82 4.55 5.73
N ARG A 73 9.91 5.51 5.95
CA ARG A 73 9.55 6.03 7.26
C ARG A 73 8.12 6.55 7.23
N THR A 74 7.42 6.35 8.35
CA THR A 74 6.16 7.02 8.67
C THR A 74 6.38 8.05 9.77
N ILE A 75 5.55 9.09 9.76
CA ILE A 75 5.54 10.16 10.74
C ILE A 75 4.12 10.22 11.33
N GLN A 76 4.05 10.19 12.66
CA GLN A 76 2.79 10.31 13.38
C GLN A 76 2.33 11.78 13.40
N LEU A 77 1.19 12.08 12.79
CA LEU A 77 0.57 13.40 12.79
C LEU A 77 -0.82 13.33 13.43
N GLN A 78 -1.22 14.41 14.11
CA GLN A 78 -2.58 14.56 14.60
C GLN A 78 -3.45 15.13 13.48
N ASP A 79 -4.58 14.48 13.26
CA ASP A 79 -5.57 14.83 12.25
C ASP A 79 -6.65 15.78 12.76
N ASP A 80 -7.50 16.25 11.85
CA ASP A 80 -8.66 17.12 12.15
C ASP A 80 -9.68 16.51 13.14
N ASP A 81 -9.79 15.19 13.18
CA ASP A 81 -10.62 14.45 14.15
C ASP A 81 -9.91 14.19 15.49
N GLY A 82 -8.71 14.75 15.67
CA GLY A 82 -7.89 14.63 16.88
C GLY A 82 -7.16 13.30 17.01
N ARG A 83 -7.35 12.35 16.08
CA ARG A 83 -6.63 11.07 16.09
C ARG A 83 -5.20 11.24 15.58
N ILE A 84 -4.32 10.37 16.04
CA ILE A 84 -2.93 10.31 15.54
C ILE A 84 -2.89 9.19 14.53
N ARG A 85 -2.33 9.47 13.34
CA ARG A 85 -2.18 8.49 12.25
C ARG A 85 -0.77 8.52 11.69
N GLU A 86 -0.38 7.43 11.04
CA GLU A 86 0.90 7.31 10.35
C GLU A 86 0.80 7.83 8.91
N TYR A 87 1.60 8.85 8.62
CA TYR A 87 1.74 9.43 7.30
C TYR A 87 3.09 9.04 6.70
N PRO A 88 3.16 8.52 5.46
CA PRO A 88 4.42 8.31 4.77
C PRO A 88 5.26 9.60 4.73
N GLN A 89 6.56 9.50 4.92
CA GLN A 89 7.44 10.67 4.84
C GLN A 89 7.33 11.39 3.47
N ALA A 90 7.18 10.62 2.38
CA ALA A 90 6.96 11.13 1.04
C ALA A 90 5.80 12.15 0.99
N LEU A 91 4.72 11.87 1.73
CA LEU A 91 3.53 12.70 1.83
C LEU A 91 3.74 13.89 2.78
N VAL A 92 4.31 13.65 3.97
CA VAL A 92 4.51 14.72 4.97
C VAL A 92 5.38 15.86 4.44
N LYS A 93 6.36 15.55 3.59
CA LYS A 93 7.21 16.55 2.92
C LYS A 93 6.46 17.48 1.96
N GLN A 94 5.22 17.15 1.61
CA GLN A 94 4.40 17.94 0.70
C GLN A 94 3.51 18.96 1.44
N PHE A 95 3.22 18.78 2.72
CA PHE A 95 2.32 19.65 3.51
C PHE A 95 2.86 21.05 3.87
N GLN A 96 4.11 21.35 3.54
CA GLN A 96 4.73 22.68 3.77
C GLN A 96 4.58 23.23 5.21
N PHE A 97 4.74 22.38 6.23
CA PHE A 97 4.69 22.83 7.63
C PHE A 97 5.81 23.84 7.96
N ASP A 98 5.47 24.91 8.69
CA ASP A 98 6.45 25.90 9.19
C ASP A 98 7.56 25.25 10.03
N LYS A 99 7.19 24.24 10.81
CA LYS A 99 8.09 23.38 11.56
C LYS A 99 7.83 21.94 11.17
N HIS A 100 8.80 21.34 10.48
CA HIS A 100 8.73 19.95 10.07
C HIS A 100 9.62 19.06 10.96
N PRO A 101 9.32 17.75 11.06
CA PRO A 101 10.23 16.80 11.67
C PRO A 101 11.50 16.65 10.82
N GLU A 102 12.57 16.12 11.41
CA GLU A 102 13.74 15.69 10.65
C GLU A 102 13.36 14.51 9.74
N TYR A 103 13.76 14.56 8.48
CA TYR A 103 13.47 13.53 7.48
C TYR A 103 14.64 12.56 7.34
N SER A 104 14.34 11.28 7.13
CA SER A 104 15.35 10.29 6.71
C SER A 104 15.78 10.53 5.27
N GLN A 105 16.94 9.98 4.89
CA GLN A 105 17.50 10.10 3.55
C GLN A 105 16.54 9.62 2.45
N PHE A 106 15.83 8.51 2.69
CA PHE A 106 14.90 7.92 1.73
C PHE A 106 13.46 8.07 2.22
N ASP A 107 12.56 8.31 1.28
CA ASP A 107 11.11 8.35 1.48
C ASP A 107 10.46 6.99 1.20
N ILE A 108 10.99 6.24 0.22
CA ILE A 108 10.48 4.92 -0.20
C ILE A 108 11.63 3.91 -0.25
N LEU A 109 11.37 2.70 0.26
CA LEU A 109 12.20 1.52 0.01
C LEU A 109 11.47 0.62 -0.97
N ALA A 110 12.14 0.22 -2.05
CA ALA A 110 11.57 -0.66 -3.06
C ALA A 110 12.54 -1.79 -3.39
N MET A 111 12.01 -3.01 -3.51
CA MET A 111 12.78 -4.20 -3.87
C MET A 111 12.03 -4.98 -4.95
N PHE A 112 12.76 -5.46 -5.95
CA PHE A 112 12.20 -6.24 -7.05
C PHE A 112 13.03 -7.49 -7.27
N ASN A 113 12.36 -8.60 -7.52
CA ASN A 113 12.98 -9.91 -7.57
C ASN A 113 13.68 -10.13 -8.92
N SER A 114 15.00 -10.33 -8.88
CA SER A 114 15.82 -10.52 -10.08
C SER A 114 15.93 -11.98 -10.53
N LYS A 115 15.31 -12.91 -9.82
CA LYS A 115 15.43 -14.34 -10.06
C LYS A 115 14.07 -15.00 -10.12
N ASP A 116 13.94 -15.97 -11.03
CA ASP A 116 12.72 -16.74 -11.26
C ASP A 116 11.51 -15.85 -11.65
N THR A 117 11.79 -14.62 -12.10
CA THR A 117 10.84 -13.66 -12.66
C THR A 117 11.09 -13.48 -14.16
N ASP A 118 10.01 -13.39 -14.92
CA ASP A 118 10.06 -13.20 -16.37
C ASP A 118 9.64 -11.79 -16.74
N PHE A 119 10.42 -10.79 -16.30
CA PHE A 119 10.11 -9.41 -16.64
C PHE A 119 10.33 -9.10 -18.12
N TRP A 120 9.41 -8.30 -18.67
CA TRP A 120 9.56 -7.59 -19.92
C TRP A 120 9.95 -6.14 -19.64
N PHE A 121 10.85 -5.59 -20.44
CA PHE A 121 11.30 -4.21 -20.30
C PHE A 121 11.01 -3.37 -21.55
N THR A 122 10.69 -2.07 -21.37
CA THR A 122 10.60 -1.09 -22.46
C THR A 122 11.77 -1.22 -23.44
N GLY A 123 11.45 -1.43 -24.72
CA GLY A 123 12.43 -1.66 -25.79
C GLY A 123 12.76 -3.14 -26.07
N ASP A 124 12.26 -4.08 -25.26
CA ASP A 124 12.33 -5.50 -25.60
C ASP A 124 11.41 -5.86 -26.79
N PRO A 125 11.66 -7.01 -27.45
CA PRO A 125 10.70 -7.57 -28.40
C PRO A 125 9.31 -7.77 -27.78
N GLN A 126 8.31 -8.05 -28.60
CA GLN A 126 6.92 -8.24 -28.16
C GLN A 126 6.80 -9.09 -26.88
N ILE A 127 6.11 -8.54 -25.88
CA ILE A 127 5.87 -9.20 -24.60
C ILE A 127 5.19 -10.57 -24.78
N LYS A 128 5.72 -11.58 -24.08
CA LYS A 128 5.20 -12.96 -24.15
C LYS A 128 4.11 -13.22 -23.13
N SER A 129 3.40 -14.34 -23.30
CA SER A 129 2.23 -14.69 -22.47
C SER A 129 2.53 -14.90 -20.99
N TYR A 130 3.77 -15.22 -20.64
CA TYR A 130 4.20 -15.48 -19.27
C TYR A 130 4.91 -14.29 -18.63
N GLN A 131 5.24 -13.26 -19.42
CA GLN A 131 5.99 -12.11 -18.93
C GLN A 131 5.08 -11.04 -18.34
N GLN A 132 5.58 -10.35 -17.32
CA GLN A 132 5.00 -9.15 -16.75
C GLN A 132 5.82 -7.93 -17.15
N ASP A 133 5.16 -6.81 -17.43
CA ASP A 133 5.85 -5.54 -17.66
C ASP A 133 6.41 -5.00 -16.34
N PHE A 134 7.75 -4.84 -16.26
CA PHE A 134 8.40 -4.33 -15.04
C PHE A 134 7.96 -2.92 -14.70
N LEU A 135 7.66 -2.06 -15.69
CA LEU A 135 7.32 -0.66 -15.45
C LEU A 135 5.95 -0.58 -14.77
N LEU A 136 5.02 -1.43 -15.20
CA LEU A 136 3.71 -1.59 -14.57
C LEU A 136 3.86 -2.03 -13.11
N VAL A 137 4.63 -3.10 -12.87
CA VAL A 137 4.84 -3.64 -11.51
C VAL A 137 5.54 -2.61 -10.63
N ALA A 138 6.64 -2.02 -11.08
CA ALA A 138 7.40 -1.07 -10.29
C ALA A 138 6.63 0.23 -10.04
N LEU A 139 5.86 0.73 -11.00
CA LEU A 139 4.98 1.88 -10.77
C LEU A 139 3.93 1.57 -9.70
N HIS A 140 3.27 0.41 -9.78
CA HIS A 140 2.30 -0.05 -8.79
C HIS A 140 2.90 -0.04 -7.38
N GLU A 141 4.07 -0.66 -7.20
CA GLU A 141 4.73 -0.71 -5.89
C GLU A 141 5.07 0.70 -5.37
N ILE A 142 5.60 1.57 -6.24
CA ILE A 142 5.92 2.94 -5.82
C ILE A 142 4.68 3.71 -5.33
N ILE A 143 3.49 3.46 -5.88
CA ILE A 143 2.25 4.06 -5.37
C ILE A 143 1.93 3.60 -3.93
N HIS A 144 2.24 2.35 -3.55
CA HIS A 144 2.18 1.92 -2.14
C HIS A 144 3.14 2.74 -1.27
N GLY A 145 4.38 2.95 -1.74
CA GLY A 145 5.36 3.79 -1.08
C GLY A 145 4.92 5.25 -0.87
N LEU A 146 4.06 5.77 -1.76
CA LEU A 146 3.46 7.11 -1.64
C LEU A 146 2.32 7.19 -0.62
N GLY A 147 1.74 6.06 -0.19
CA GLY A 147 0.72 6.03 0.84
C GLY A 147 -0.61 5.39 0.47
N PHE A 148 -0.71 4.74 -0.69
CA PHE A 148 -1.83 3.83 -0.96
C PHE A 148 -1.64 2.55 -0.14
N VAL A 149 -1.82 2.63 1.18
CA VAL A 149 -1.58 1.50 2.09
C VAL A 149 -2.44 1.62 3.34
N SER A 150 -3.14 0.54 3.68
CA SER A 150 -3.91 0.41 4.90
C SER A 150 -3.03 -0.16 6.02
N ASN A 151 -3.18 0.35 7.24
CA ASN A 151 -2.53 -0.24 8.43
C ASN A 151 -3.38 -1.37 9.06
N TRP A 152 -4.52 -1.71 8.48
CA TRP A 152 -5.32 -2.83 8.97
C TRP A 152 -4.75 -4.16 8.50
N ASP A 153 -4.41 -5.01 9.46
CA ASP A 153 -4.01 -6.39 9.21
C ASP A 153 -4.30 -7.28 10.43
N ASP A 154 -4.01 -8.57 10.34
CA ASP A 154 -4.04 -9.46 11.50
C ASP A 154 -2.69 -9.56 12.21
N TYR A 155 -2.42 -8.62 13.09
CA TYR A 155 -1.20 -8.60 13.91
C TYR A 155 -1.20 -9.60 15.09
N ILE A 156 -2.23 -10.44 15.21
CA ILE A 156 -2.54 -11.17 16.45
C ILE A 156 -2.54 -12.69 16.21
N ASN A 157 -2.96 -13.13 15.03
CA ASN A 157 -3.11 -14.52 14.66
C ASN A 157 -2.06 -14.94 13.63
N TYR A 158 -1.69 -16.22 13.64
CA TYR A 158 -0.79 -16.77 12.62
C TYR A 158 -1.48 -16.94 11.25
N ARG A 159 -2.81 -17.11 11.26
CA ARG A 159 -3.66 -17.06 10.07
C ARG A 159 -4.66 -15.93 10.27
N PRO A 160 -4.92 -15.09 9.27
CA PRO A 160 -5.86 -13.99 9.41
C PRO A 160 -7.25 -14.47 9.85
N GLU A 161 -7.68 -13.99 11.02
CA GLU A 161 -8.99 -14.22 11.65
C GLU A 161 -9.64 -12.91 12.12
N ALA A 162 -8.85 -11.90 12.50
CA ALA A 162 -9.32 -10.65 13.09
C ALA A 162 -8.43 -9.48 12.66
N LEU A 163 -9.02 -8.37 12.22
CA LEU A 163 -8.24 -7.22 11.76
C LEU A 163 -8.17 -6.12 12.81
N THR A 164 -7.00 -5.53 12.96
CA THR A 164 -6.76 -4.32 13.75
C THR A 164 -5.81 -3.41 12.99
N PRO A 165 -5.85 -2.08 13.21
CA PRO A 165 -4.72 -1.23 12.83
C PRO A 165 -3.45 -1.62 13.59
N VAL A 166 -2.30 -1.07 13.19
CA VAL A 166 -1.00 -1.36 13.80
C VAL A 166 -1.05 -1.28 15.33
N ILE A 167 -0.45 -2.30 15.97
CA ILE A 167 -0.34 -2.45 17.42
C ILE A 167 1.12 -2.37 17.89
N SER A 168 1.33 -2.05 19.16
CA SER A 168 2.64 -2.12 19.80
C SER A 168 2.54 -2.56 21.25
N THR A 169 3.66 -3.04 21.83
CA THR A 169 3.70 -3.44 23.24
C THR A 169 3.59 -2.25 24.21
N LYS A 170 4.00 -1.06 23.78
CA LYS A 170 3.71 0.21 24.46
C LYS A 170 2.42 0.79 23.87
N PHE A 171 1.31 0.17 24.24
CA PHE A 171 0.02 0.43 23.63
C PHE A 171 -0.67 1.66 24.22
N ASN A 172 -0.96 2.61 23.33
CA ASN A 172 -1.77 3.78 23.62
C ASN A 172 -3.11 3.75 22.89
N ARG A 173 -3.12 3.22 21.67
CA ARG A 173 -4.26 3.17 20.74
C ARG A 173 -3.89 2.28 19.56
N PHE A 174 -4.89 1.91 18.77
CA PHE A 174 -4.68 1.33 17.45
C PHE A 174 -4.27 2.41 16.45
N LEU A 175 -3.21 2.17 15.69
CA LEU A 175 -2.58 3.18 14.85
C LEU A 175 -2.93 2.99 13.37
N GLU A 176 -3.84 3.84 12.91
CA GLU A 176 -4.28 3.94 11.51
C GLU A 176 -3.22 4.62 10.64
N SER A 177 -3.19 4.30 9.34
CA SER A 177 -2.48 5.08 8.33
C SER A 177 -3.29 6.31 7.91
N ALA A 178 -2.66 7.26 7.21
CA ALA A 178 -3.36 8.38 6.57
C ALA A 178 -4.49 7.92 5.64
N PHE A 179 -4.29 6.78 4.95
CA PHE A 179 -5.28 6.17 4.06
C PHE A 179 -6.53 5.72 4.83
N ASP A 180 -6.34 5.10 6.00
CA ASP A 180 -7.43 4.53 6.80
C ASP A 180 -8.43 5.58 7.28
N LYS A 181 -8.01 6.84 7.45
CA LYS A 181 -8.91 7.97 7.75
C LYS A 181 -10.10 8.01 6.80
N TYR A 182 -9.83 7.72 5.53
CA TYR A 182 -10.80 7.87 4.45
C TYR A 182 -11.55 6.57 4.13
N MET A 183 -11.25 5.48 4.83
CA MET A 183 -11.97 4.22 4.65
C MET A 183 -13.39 4.31 5.19
N ILE A 184 -14.37 3.87 4.40
CA ILE A 184 -15.78 3.79 4.76
C ILE A 184 -16.30 2.36 4.65
N TYR A 185 -17.33 2.05 5.44
CA TYR A 185 -18.21 0.92 5.20
C TYR A 185 -19.28 1.32 4.19
N ILE A 186 -19.17 0.84 2.95
CA ILE A 186 -20.01 1.26 1.82
C ILE A 186 -21.51 1.13 2.11
N PRO A 187 -22.02 0.04 2.72
CA PRO A 187 -23.46 -0.13 2.96
C PRO A 187 -24.10 0.95 3.84
N THR A 188 -23.36 1.57 4.77
CA THR A 188 -23.88 2.66 5.62
C THR A 188 -23.29 4.02 5.29
N GLY A 189 -22.18 4.08 4.55
CA GLY A 189 -21.42 5.30 4.28
C GLY A 189 -20.58 5.79 5.46
N GLU A 190 -20.56 5.06 6.58
CA GLU A 190 -19.87 5.48 7.79
C GLU A 190 -18.36 5.22 7.72
N ARG A 191 -17.56 6.14 8.27
CA ARG A 191 -16.10 6.00 8.35
C ARG A 191 -15.71 4.86 9.27
N ILE A 192 -14.80 3.98 8.83
CA ILE A 192 -14.29 2.86 9.63
C ILE A 192 -13.64 3.36 10.93
N SER A 193 -12.92 4.48 10.88
CA SER A 193 -12.38 5.12 12.09
C SER A 193 -13.45 5.45 13.13
N THR A 194 -14.67 5.79 12.69
CA THR A 194 -15.76 6.17 13.60
C THR A 194 -16.47 4.95 14.17
N ILE A 195 -16.81 3.96 13.35
CA ILE A 195 -17.63 2.82 13.76
C ILE A 195 -16.84 1.63 14.30
N ILE A 196 -15.55 1.49 13.94
CA ILE A 196 -14.70 0.37 14.37
C ILE A 196 -13.55 0.87 15.25
N THR A 197 -12.65 1.74 14.74
CA THR A 197 -11.39 2.05 15.45
C THR A 197 -11.62 2.71 16.80
N LYS A 198 -12.56 3.66 16.91
CA LYS A 198 -12.92 4.28 18.19
C LYS A 198 -13.42 3.27 19.23
N GLU A 199 -14.09 2.21 18.79
CA GLU A 199 -14.56 1.14 19.69
C GLU A 199 -13.42 0.19 20.08
N LEU A 200 -12.49 -0.07 19.15
CA LEU A 200 -11.26 -0.82 19.44
C LEU A 200 -10.40 -0.11 20.50
N ASP A 201 -10.25 1.21 20.42
CA ASP A 201 -9.45 1.99 21.38
C ASP A 201 -9.94 1.88 22.84
N LYS A 202 -11.19 1.45 23.05
CA LYS A 202 -11.73 1.16 24.40
C LYS A 202 -11.16 -0.13 25.02
N PHE A 203 -10.30 -0.86 24.30
CA PHE A 203 -9.61 -2.04 24.82
C PHE A 203 -8.81 -1.72 26.09
N THR A 204 -8.26 -0.51 26.20
CA THR A 204 -7.55 -0.07 27.41
C THR A 204 -8.12 1.23 27.96
N ASN A 205 -8.38 1.25 29.27
CA ASN A 205 -8.99 2.40 29.95
C ASN A 205 -7.97 3.46 30.42
N LYS A 206 -6.69 3.30 30.08
CA LYS A 206 -5.59 4.16 30.52
C LYS A 206 -4.66 4.46 29.34
N SER A 207 -4.10 5.66 29.29
CA SER A 207 -2.94 5.95 28.43
C SER A 207 -1.69 5.25 28.98
N ASN A 208 -0.76 4.84 28.11
CA ASN A 208 0.52 4.20 28.42
C ASN A 208 0.42 2.79 29.03
N ASN A 209 -0.29 1.87 28.35
CA ASN A 209 -0.30 0.47 28.77
C ASN A 209 0.96 -0.21 28.25
N GLN A 210 1.78 -0.71 29.17
CA GLN A 210 2.91 -1.55 28.82
C GLN A 210 2.49 -3.02 28.92
N PHE A 211 2.54 -3.73 27.80
CA PHE A 211 2.41 -5.18 27.75
C PHE A 211 3.80 -5.82 27.79
N SER A 212 3.92 -6.97 28.45
CA SER A 212 5.20 -7.66 28.61
C SER A 212 5.72 -8.28 27.31
N SER A 213 4.81 -8.61 26.39
CA SER A 213 5.11 -9.15 25.06
C SER A 213 3.90 -9.00 24.14
N PHE A 214 4.11 -9.19 22.83
CA PHE A 214 3.00 -9.28 21.86
C PHE A 214 2.04 -10.43 22.18
N GLN A 215 2.55 -11.57 22.66
CA GLN A 215 1.70 -12.70 23.08
C GLN A 215 0.82 -12.33 24.28
N ASN A 216 1.35 -11.54 25.23
CA ASN A 216 0.55 -11.04 26.35
C ASN A 216 -0.53 -10.06 25.89
N PHE A 217 -0.20 -9.17 24.94
CA PHE A 217 -1.17 -8.29 24.30
C PHE A 217 -2.27 -9.11 23.62
N ALA A 218 -1.88 -10.02 22.71
CA ALA A 218 -2.78 -10.85 21.93
C ALA A 218 -3.74 -11.65 22.82
N SER A 219 -3.23 -12.29 23.87
CA SER A 219 -4.05 -13.04 24.82
C SER A 219 -5.09 -12.16 25.53
N LYS A 220 -4.68 -10.98 26.01
CA LYS A 220 -5.59 -10.02 26.67
C LYS A 220 -6.61 -9.43 25.68
N PHE A 221 -6.17 -9.11 24.47
CA PHE A 221 -7.05 -8.57 23.43
C PHE A 221 -8.10 -9.59 23.02
N LYS A 222 -7.71 -10.84 22.76
CA LYS A 222 -8.64 -11.95 22.45
C LYS A 222 -9.68 -12.19 23.53
N ALA A 223 -9.31 -11.98 24.80
CA ALA A 223 -10.23 -12.11 25.93
C ALA A 223 -11.16 -10.88 26.12
N SER A 224 -10.90 -9.78 25.42
CA SER A 224 -11.67 -8.55 25.55
C SER A 224 -12.92 -8.54 24.66
N PRO A 225 -13.94 -7.72 24.99
CA PRO A 225 -15.06 -7.47 24.09
C PRO A 225 -14.63 -6.90 22.72
N GLN A 226 -13.52 -6.16 22.66
CA GLN A 226 -13.01 -5.54 21.43
C GLN A 226 -12.56 -6.55 20.38
N TYR A 227 -12.22 -7.79 20.77
CA TYR A 227 -11.91 -8.82 19.78
C TYR A 227 -13.09 -9.11 18.84
N LYS A 228 -14.34 -8.99 19.33
CA LYS A 228 -15.53 -9.16 18.47
C LYS A 228 -15.65 -8.05 17.42
N ILE A 229 -15.14 -6.86 17.71
CA ILE A 229 -15.12 -5.73 16.76
C ILE A 229 -14.05 -5.99 15.69
N SER A 230 -12.88 -6.52 16.04
CA SER A 230 -11.87 -6.94 15.04
C SER A 230 -12.36 -8.09 14.15
N LEU A 231 -13.18 -9.01 14.68
CA LEU A 231 -13.85 -10.04 13.88
C LEU A 231 -14.89 -9.44 12.91
N ASP A 232 -15.64 -8.42 13.35
CA ASP A 232 -16.55 -7.69 12.45
C ASP A 232 -15.79 -6.99 11.33
N MET A 233 -14.67 -6.33 11.62
CA MET A 233 -13.83 -5.73 10.58
C MET A 233 -13.30 -6.77 9.59
N MET A 234 -12.81 -7.93 10.08
CA MET A 234 -12.42 -9.05 9.22
C MET A 234 -13.56 -9.46 8.29
N LYS A 235 -14.78 -9.61 8.81
CA LYS A 235 -15.95 -9.95 8.00
C LYS A 235 -16.21 -8.92 6.90
N LYS A 236 -16.05 -7.62 7.18
CA LYS A 236 -16.16 -6.58 6.15
C LYS A 236 -15.05 -6.75 5.11
N ALA A 237 -13.80 -6.89 5.52
CA ALA A 237 -12.66 -7.02 4.62
C ALA A 237 -12.69 -8.25 3.67
N ILE A 238 -13.55 -9.24 3.93
CA ILE A 238 -13.79 -10.40 3.05
C ILE A 238 -15.21 -10.45 2.46
N THR A 239 -15.97 -9.36 2.57
CA THR A 239 -17.27 -9.21 1.93
C THR A 239 -17.11 -8.29 0.71
N PRO A 240 -17.34 -8.78 -0.52
CA PRO A 240 -17.21 -7.97 -1.74
C PRO A 240 -17.98 -6.65 -1.66
N PHE A 241 -17.40 -5.57 -2.20
CA PHE A 241 -18.01 -4.24 -2.28
C PHE A 241 -18.38 -3.60 -0.92
N SER A 242 -17.77 -4.04 0.17
CA SER A 242 -18.18 -3.59 1.51
C SER A 242 -17.32 -2.44 2.05
N LEU A 243 -16.08 -2.30 1.58
CA LEU A 243 -15.17 -1.22 1.98
C LEU A 243 -14.77 -0.37 0.79
N GLY A 244 -14.64 0.93 1.04
CA GLY A 244 -14.25 1.90 0.03
C GLY A 244 -13.39 3.00 0.63
N PHE A 245 -12.54 3.61 -0.19
CA PHE A 245 -11.90 4.88 0.13
C PHE A 245 -12.79 6.00 -0.39
N LEU A 246 -13.32 6.85 0.49
CA LEU A 246 -14.16 7.98 0.10
C LEU A 246 -13.31 9.26 0.03
N PRO A 247 -13.01 9.77 -1.19
CA PRO A 247 -12.12 10.92 -1.38
C PRO A 247 -12.62 12.19 -0.70
N HIS A 248 -11.71 13.13 -0.41
CA HIS A 248 -12.06 14.42 0.16
C HIS A 248 -13.02 15.19 -0.77
N GLY A 249 -13.94 15.95 -0.18
CA GLY A 249 -14.98 16.68 -0.91
C GLY A 249 -16.21 15.85 -1.30
N TYR A 250 -16.15 14.51 -1.18
CA TYR A 250 -17.30 13.63 -1.40
C TYR A 250 -17.95 13.20 -0.09
N THR A 251 -19.27 12.98 -0.14
CA THR A 251 -20.08 12.61 1.02
C THR A 251 -20.93 11.37 0.80
N ASN A 252 -21.18 10.97 -0.45
CA ASN A 252 -21.98 9.78 -0.76
C ASN A 252 -21.09 8.55 -0.86
N ALA A 253 -21.55 7.42 -0.30
CA ALA A 253 -20.84 6.15 -0.39
C ALA A 253 -20.64 5.66 -1.84
N SER A 254 -21.54 6.05 -2.77
CA SER A 254 -21.43 5.73 -4.19
C SER A 254 -20.22 6.35 -4.88
N ASP A 255 -19.64 7.40 -4.30
CA ASP A 255 -18.48 8.10 -4.85
C ASP A 255 -17.15 7.45 -4.44
N ALA A 256 -17.21 6.47 -3.52
CA ALA A 256 -16.02 5.80 -3.02
C ALA A 256 -15.27 5.02 -4.11
N VAL A 257 -13.95 4.96 -3.98
CA VAL A 257 -13.09 4.02 -4.68
C VAL A 257 -13.21 2.68 -3.96
N ILE A 258 -13.72 1.67 -4.67
CA ILE A 258 -14.05 0.38 -4.08
C ILE A 258 -12.75 -0.38 -3.80
N LEU A 259 -12.57 -0.85 -2.56
CA LEU A 259 -11.38 -1.59 -2.16
C LEU A 259 -11.58 -3.10 -2.39
N GLU A 260 -10.48 -3.82 -2.56
CA GLU A 260 -10.47 -5.26 -2.74
C GLU A 260 -10.91 -5.96 -1.44
N THR A 261 -12.14 -6.47 -1.45
CA THR A 261 -12.73 -7.22 -0.32
C THR A 261 -13.33 -8.55 -0.75
N SER A 262 -12.98 -9.05 -1.93
CA SER A 262 -13.50 -10.30 -2.50
C SER A 262 -12.63 -11.51 -2.19
N LEU A 263 -11.37 -11.29 -1.79
CA LEU A 263 -10.44 -12.36 -1.43
C LEU A 263 -10.91 -13.10 -0.17
N LYS A 264 -11.10 -14.42 -0.31
CA LYS A 264 -11.52 -15.32 0.75
C LYS A 264 -10.72 -16.63 0.70
N PRO A 265 -9.86 -16.92 1.70
CA PRO A 265 -9.62 -16.15 2.93
C PRO A 265 -8.98 -14.77 2.68
N TYR A 266 -9.01 -13.91 3.70
CA TYR A 266 -8.29 -12.63 3.70
C TYR A 266 -6.81 -12.86 3.33
N THR A 267 -6.28 -12.03 2.44
CA THR A 267 -4.90 -12.14 1.97
C THR A 267 -4.15 -10.90 2.41
N GLU A 268 -3.24 -11.08 3.37
CA GLU A 268 -2.39 -10.01 3.92
C GLU A 268 -1.64 -9.29 2.79
N GLY A 269 -1.49 -7.97 2.91
CA GLY A 269 -0.93 -7.12 1.86
C GLY A 269 -1.78 -6.94 0.59
N SER A 270 -2.80 -7.79 0.35
CA SER A 270 -3.66 -7.71 -0.85
C SER A 270 -5.04 -7.13 -0.55
N SER A 271 -5.79 -7.79 0.32
CA SER A 271 -7.10 -7.34 0.76
C SER A 271 -7.01 -5.93 1.34
N ILE A 272 -8.00 -5.07 1.06
CA ILE A 272 -8.18 -3.67 1.49
C ILE A 272 -7.09 -2.66 1.13
N SER A 273 -5.86 -3.10 0.84
CA SER A 273 -4.74 -2.28 0.36
C SER A 273 -4.70 -2.15 -1.16
N HIS A 274 -5.68 -2.72 -1.87
CA HIS A 274 -5.84 -2.64 -3.32
C HIS A 274 -7.26 -2.19 -3.69
N VAL A 275 -7.44 -1.79 -4.94
CA VAL A 275 -8.76 -1.56 -5.52
C VAL A 275 -9.39 -2.88 -5.98
N ASP A 276 -10.72 -2.93 -5.99
CA ASP A 276 -11.49 -4.11 -6.42
C ASP A 276 -11.12 -4.53 -7.85
N LEU A 277 -10.62 -5.76 -8.00
CA LEU A 277 -10.11 -6.24 -9.28
C LEU A 277 -11.21 -6.25 -10.35
N THR A 278 -12.40 -6.76 -10.03
CA THR A 278 -13.49 -6.93 -11.01
C THR A 278 -13.97 -5.60 -11.55
N THR A 279 -14.05 -4.58 -10.68
CA THR A 279 -14.50 -3.24 -11.02
C THR A 279 -13.51 -2.52 -11.93
N TYR A 280 -12.21 -2.60 -11.62
CA TYR A 280 -11.23 -1.70 -12.21
C TYR A 280 -10.29 -2.30 -13.25
N ASN A 281 -10.22 -3.64 -13.40
CA ASN A 281 -9.23 -4.32 -14.25
C ASN A 281 -9.24 -3.88 -15.73
N SER A 282 -10.39 -3.44 -16.25
CA SER A 282 -10.56 -2.98 -17.63
C SER A 282 -10.85 -1.47 -17.75
N THR A 283 -10.53 -0.71 -16.70
CA THR A 283 -10.75 0.74 -16.63
C THR A 283 -9.41 1.48 -16.59
N SER A 284 -9.45 2.82 -16.60
CA SER A 284 -8.25 3.65 -16.36
C SER A 284 -7.68 3.53 -14.94
N ASP A 285 -8.44 3.00 -13.98
CA ASP A 285 -8.04 2.90 -12.56
C ASP A 285 -7.53 1.51 -12.19
N PHE A 286 -6.95 0.80 -13.16
CA PHE A 286 -6.46 -0.57 -12.99
C PHE A 286 -5.18 -0.68 -12.15
N LEU A 287 -4.43 0.41 -11.98
CA LEU A 287 -3.03 0.35 -11.51
C LEU A 287 -2.90 -0.32 -10.14
N MET A 288 -3.80 -0.04 -9.19
CA MET A 288 -3.71 -0.53 -7.81
C MET A 288 -4.51 -1.81 -7.55
N LYS A 289 -4.63 -2.69 -8.54
CA LYS A 289 -5.23 -4.03 -8.36
C LYS A 289 -4.18 -5.01 -7.85
N PHE A 290 -4.58 -5.98 -7.02
CA PHE A 290 -3.64 -6.91 -6.36
C PHE A 290 -2.95 -7.92 -7.29
N LEU A 291 -3.46 -8.09 -8.52
CA LEU A 291 -2.94 -9.08 -9.47
C LEU A 291 -2.23 -8.40 -10.65
N ALA A 292 -0.94 -8.68 -10.78
CA ALA A 292 -0.13 -8.23 -11.91
C ALA A 292 -0.63 -8.80 -13.24
N ASP A 293 -0.64 -7.95 -14.28
CA ASP A 293 -1.02 -8.38 -15.62
C ASP A 293 0.15 -9.11 -16.33
N GLN A 294 -0.19 -10.12 -17.13
CA GLN A 294 0.72 -10.80 -18.05
C GLN A 294 0.39 -10.45 -19.50
N LYS A 295 1.36 -10.58 -20.41
CA LYS A 295 1.18 -10.41 -21.87
C LYS A 295 0.72 -9.02 -22.31
N ILE A 296 0.80 -8.01 -21.46
CA ILE A 296 0.40 -6.65 -21.80
C ILE A 296 1.40 -5.67 -21.21
N THR A 297 1.78 -4.68 -22.02
CA THR A 297 2.65 -3.59 -21.59
C THR A 297 1.82 -2.46 -20.98
N LEU A 298 2.44 -1.63 -20.15
CA LEU A 298 1.80 -0.44 -19.57
C LEU A 298 1.27 0.49 -20.66
N GLU A 299 2.05 0.70 -21.72
CA GLU A 299 1.68 1.51 -22.87
C GLU A 299 0.41 0.99 -23.55
N ASN A 300 0.34 -0.34 -23.80
CA ASN A 300 -0.84 -0.96 -24.41
C ASN A 300 -2.04 -0.92 -23.46
N LYS A 301 -1.84 -1.13 -22.16
CA LYS A 301 -2.91 -1.10 -21.15
C LYS A 301 -3.55 0.28 -21.04
N THR A 302 -2.76 1.34 -21.23
CA THR A 302 -3.21 2.73 -21.15
C THR A 302 -3.63 3.32 -22.50
N ASN A 303 -3.37 2.62 -23.60
CA ASN A 303 -3.42 3.17 -24.97
C ASN A 303 -2.60 4.48 -25.08
N GLY A 304 -1.42 4.52 -24.45
CA GLY A 304 -0.53 5.69 -24.43
C GLY A 304 -0.97 6.83 -23.49
N ASN A 305 -2.06 6.67 -22.73
CA ASN A 305 -2.45 7.65 -21.72
C ASN A 305 -1.64 7.48 -20.42
N ASN A 306 -1.79 8.42 -19.50
CA ASN A 306 -1.14 8.30 -18.20
C ASN A 306 -1.74 7.11 -17.39
N PRO A 307 -0.91 6.23 -16.81
CA PRO A 307 -1.36 5.05 -16.06
C PRO A 307 -1.97 5.37 -14.69
N ILE A 308 -1.74 6.57 -14.14
CA ILE A 308 -2.38 7.02 -12.91
C ILE A 308 -3.78 7.52 -13.27
N GLY A 309 -4.76 6.64 -13.10
CA GLY A 309 -6.17 6.91 -13.40
C GLY A 309 -6.82 7.98 -12.52
N PRO A 310 -8.00 8.51 -12.91
CA PRO A 310 -8.67 9.60 -12.21
C PRO A 310 -9.02 9.29 -10.75
N LYS A 311 -9.43 8.06 -10.41
CA LYS A 311 -9.69 7.69 -9.02
C LYS A 311 -8.41 7.59 -8.21
N LEU A 312 -7.34 7.06 -8.79
CA LEU A 312 -6.05 7.03 -8.10
C LEU A 312 -5.52 8.45 -7.85
N LYS A 313 -5.69 9.37 -8.80
CA LYS A 313 -5.37 10.79 -8.59
C LYS A 313 -6.15 11.37 -7.42
N LEU A 314 -7.46 11.14 -7.36
CA LEU A 314 -8.31 11.60 -6.26
C LEU A 314 -7.88 11.02 -4.91
N VAL A 315 -7.47 9.74 -4.87
CA VAL A 315 -6.94 9.13 -3.63
C VAL A 315 -5.67 9.85 -3.19
N LEU A 316 -4.69 10.03 -4.09
CA LEU A 316 -3.43 10.69 -3.75
C LEU A 316 -3.64 12.16 -3.35
N GLU A 317 -4.48 12.90 -4.07
CA GLU A 317 -4.87 14.28 -3.74
C GLU A 317 -5.60 14.37 -2.39
N THR A 318 -6.42 13.37 -2.05
CA THR A 318 -7.10 13.32 -0.74
C THR A 318 -6.12 13.12 0.41
N LEU A 319 -5.01 12.41 0.17
CA LEU A 319 -3.98 12.20 1.16
C LEU A 319 -3.15 13.48 1.38
N GLY A 320 -2.86 14.25 0.32
CA GLY A 320 -2.15 15.53 0.41
C GLY A 320 -1.51 16.04 -0.86
#